data_AF-A0A6L5K8M7-F1
#
_entry.id   AF-A0A6L5K8M7-F1
#
_cell.length_a   1.000
_cell.length_b   1.000
_cell.length_c   1.000
_cell.angle_alpha   90.00
_cell.angle_beta   90.00
_cell.angle_gamma   90.00
#
_symmetry.space_group_name_H-M   'P 1'
#
loop_
_entity.id
_entity.type
_entity.pdbx_description
1 polymer ?
#
loop_
_entity_poly.entity_id
_entity_poly.type
_entity_poly.pdbx_seq_one_letter_code
_entity_poly.pdbx_strand_id
1 'polypeptide(L)' 'MKLSREEVLHIARLARVGLTDEDVDRLREQLSDILESFEALKQVDTTDVPPTAQSIPL' A
#
# COMPACT_ATOMS: atom_id res chain seq x y z
N MET A 1 -4.23 -9.31 -0.53
CA MET A 1 -4.99 -8.82 0.65
C MET A 1 -6.07 -7.87 0.14
N LYS A 2 -7.34 -8.03 0.55
CA LYS A 2 -8.42 -7.14 0.06
C LYS A 2 -8.65 -5.99 1.02
N LEU A 3 -8.59 -4.77 0.50
CA LEU A 3 -8.91 -3.55 1.24
C LEU A 3 -10.43 -3.39 1.37
N SER A 4 -10.87 -2.91 2.52
CA SER A 4 -12.23 -2.47 2.77
C SER A 4 -12.44 -1.03 2.28
N ARG A 5 -13.71 -0.66 2.12
CA ARG A 5 -14.11 0.70 1.75
C ARG A 5 -13.62 1.74 2.77
N GLU A 6 -13.70 1.39 4.05
CA GLU A 6 -13.30 2.24 5.17
C GLU A 6 -11.79 2.50 5.16
N GLU A 7 -10.98 1.49 4.85
CA GLU A 7 -9.52 1.64 4.72
C GLU A 7 -9.14 2.57 3.57
N VAL A 8 -9.81 2.47 2.41
CA VAL A 8 -9.55 3.38 1.27
C VAL A 8 -9.86 4.83 1.66
N LEU A 9 -11.00 5.06 2.32
CA LEU A 9 -11.37 6.40 2.82
C LEU A 9 -10.41 6.90 3.90
N HIS A 10 -9.91 6.01 4.75
CA HIS A 10 -8.92 6.35 5.76
C HIS A 10 -7.60 6.80 5.13
N ILE A 11 -7.08 6.05 4.16
CA ILE A 11 -5.87 6.38 3.41
C ILE A 11 -6.04 7.71 2.66
N ALA A 12 -7.18 7.89 1.98
CA ALA A 12 -7.48 9.13 1.27
C ALA A 12 -7.45 10.36 2.20
N ARG A 13 -7.98 10.21 3.43
CA ARG A 13 -7.92 11.26 4.45
C ARG A 13 -6.49 11.58 4.90
N LEU A 14 -5.66 10.56 5.12
CA LEU A 14 -4.25 10.75 5.47
C LEU A 14 -3.48 11.47 4.35
N ALA A 15 -3.76 11.11 3.10
CA ALA A 15 -3.16 11.71 1.91
C ALA A 15 -3.79 13.05 1.49
N ARG A 16 -4.86 13.49 2.16
CA ARG A 16 -5.64 14.71 1.84
C ARG A 16 -6.20 14.69 0.40
N VAL A 17 -6.65 13.53 -0.06
CA VAL A 17 -7.25 13.33 -1.38
C VAL A 17 -8.76 13.18 -1.23
N GLY A 18 -9.54 14.00 -1.95
CA GLY A 18 -10.99 13.84 -2.05
C GLY A 18 -11.34 12.74 -3.06
N LEU A 19 -12.25 11.83 -2.69
CA LEU A 19 -12.70 10.73 -3.54
C LEU A 19 -14.23 10.75 -3.65
N THR A 20 -14.73 10.40 -4.84
CA THR A 20 -16.16 10.08 -5.04
C THR A 20 -16.44 8.64 -4.62
N ASP A 21 -17.72 8.27 -4.48
CA ASP A 21 -18.08 6.90 -4.13
C ASP A 21 -17.63 5.89 -5.20
N GLU A 22 -17.69 6.27 -6.49
CA GLU A 22 -17.20 5.48 -7.62
C GLU A 22 -15.68 5.31 -7.58
N ASP A 23 -14.93 6.37 -7.23
CA ASP A 23 -13.48 6.29 -7.08
C ASP A 23 -13.09 5.33 -5.95
N VAL A 24 -13.84 5.31 -4.85
CA VAL A 24 -13.56 4.43 -3.72
C VAL A 24 -13.68 2.97 -4.13
N ASP A 25 -14.75 2.60 -4.85
CA ASP A 25 -14.93 1.20 -5.28
C ASP A 25 -13.87 0.77 -6.28
N ARG A 26 -13.53 1.64 -7.24
CA ARG A 26 -12.46 1.40 -8.22
C ARG A 26 -11.08 1.28 -7.56
N LEU A 27 -10.72 2.22 -6.69
CA LEU A 27 -9.42 2.23 -6.02
C LEU A 27 -9.29 1.08 -5.04
N ARG A 28 -10.37 0.64 -4.40
CA ARG A 28 -10.36 -0.54 -3.54
C ARG A 28 -9.86 -1.77 -4.28
N GLU A 29 -10.36 -2.03 -5.48
CA GLU A 29 -9.94 -3.17 -6.29
C GLU A 29 -8.49 -3.00 -6.74
N GLN A 30 -8.17 -1.87 -7.36
CA GLN A 30 -6.82 -1.60 -7.88
C GLN A 30 -5.74 -1.67 -6.80
N LEU A 31 -5.97 -1.10 -5.62
CA LEU A 31 -5.01 -1.14 -4.51
C LEU A 31 -4.91 -2.55 -3.90
N SER A 32 -6.00 -3.33 -3.88
CA SER A 32 -5.95 -4.72 -3.41
C SER A 32 -5.06 -5.58 -4.30
N ASP A 33 -5.18 -5.42 -5.62
CA ASP A 33 -4.37 -6.15 -6.60
C ASP A 33 -2.88 -5.79 -6.48
N ILE A 34 -2.57 -4.50 -6.29
CA ILE A 34 -1.19 -4.05 -6.04
C ILE A 34 -0.65 -4.69 -4.76
N LEU A 35 -1.38 -4.64 -3.65
CA LEU A 35 -0.93 -5.22 -2.38
C LEU A 35 -0.74 -6.74 -2.47
N GLU A 36 -1.57 -7.43 -3.25
CA GLU A 36 -1.40 -8.85 -3.51
C GLU A 36 -0.12 -9.16 -4.29
N SER A 37 0.25 -8.33 -5.27
CA SER A 37 1.55 -8.45 -5.96
C SER A 37 2.74 -8.33 -5.00
N PHE A 38 2.65 -7.44 -4.00
CA PHE A 38 3.70 -7.23 -3.01
C PHE A 38 3.85 -8.38 -2.01
N GLU A 39 2.88 -9.28 -1.89
CA GLU A 39 2.99 -10.48 -1.03
C GLU A 39 4.18 -11.37 -1.43
N ALA A 40 4.60 -11.34 -2.70
CA ALA A 40 5.79 -12.05 -3.16
C ALA A 40 7.07 -11.64 -2.41
N LEU A 41 7.14 -10.38 -1.94
CA LEU A 41 8.32 -9.88 -1.20
C LEU A 41 8.47 -10.54 0.18
N LYS A 42 7.39 -11.07 0.78
CA LYS A 42 7.44 -11.75 2.09
C LYS A 42 8.19 -13.08 2.06
N GLN A 43 8.50 -13.59 0.88
CA GLN A 43 9.27 -14.84 0.72
C GLN A 43 10.77 -14.64 0.95
N VAL A 44 11.25 -13.40 1.03
CA VAL A 44 12.66 -13.06 1.22
C VAL A 44 12.92 -12.84 2.72
N ASP A 45 13.90 -13.54 3.27
CA ASP A 45 14.34 -13.36 4.65
C ASP A 45 15.16 -12.07 4.81
N THR A 46 14.73 -11.22 5.75
CA THR A 46 15.36 -9.94 6.07
C THR A 46 15.79 -9.83 7.53
N THR A 47 15.82 -10.94 8.28
CA THR A 47 16.04 -10.96 9.75
C THR A 47 17.29 -10.21 10.19
N ASP A 48 18.40 -10.37 9.47
CA ASP A 48 19.70 -9.75 9.82
C ASP A 48 20.12 -8.65 8.83
N VAL A 49 19.18 -8.13 8.03
CA VAL A 49 19.46 -7.10 7.01
C VAL A 49 18.92 -5.75 7.48
N PRO A 50 19.77 -4.74 7.77
CA PRO A 50 19.30 -3.43 8.16
C PRO A 50 18.62 -2.70 6.98
N PRO A 51 17.59 -1.88 7.25
CA PRO A 51 16.91 -1.12 6.21
C PRO A 51 17.84 -0.09 5.58
N THR A 52 17.81 0.02 4.24
CA THR A 52 18.60 1.00 3.49
C THR A 52 17.72 2.17 3.05
N ALA A 53 17.91 3.36 3.66
CA ALA A 53 17.11 4.55 3.35
C ALA A 53 17.68 5.41 2.21
N GLN A 54 18.99 5.32 1.96
CA GLN A 54 19.71 6.08 0.95
C GLN A 54 20.73 5.19 0.25
N SER A 55 20.93 5.38 -1.05
CA SER A 55 21.89 4.61 -1.85
C SER A 55 23.34 5.06 -1.65
N ILE A 56 23.56 6.25 -1.07
CA ILE A 56 24.87 6.82 -0.82
C ILE A 56 25.05 7.00 0.69
N PRO A 57 26.20 6.63 1.26
CA PRO A 57 26.51 6.92 2.66
C PRO A 57 26.64 8.43 2.91
N LEU A 58 26.20 8.88 4.09
CA LEU A 58 26.35 10.27 4.57
C LEU A 58 27.81 10.68 4.73
#